data_AF-A0A3D2WCE9-F1
#
_entry.id   AF-A0A3D2WCE9-F1
#
_cell.length_a   1.000
_cell.length_b   1.000
_cell.length_c   1.000
_cell.angle_alpha   90.00
_cell.angle_beta   90.00
_cell.angle_gamma   90.00
#
_symmetry.space_group_name_H-M   'P 1'
#
loop_
_entity.id
_entity.type
_entity.pdbx_description
1 polymer ?
#
loop_
_entity_poly.entity_id
_entity_poly.type
_entity_poly.pdbx_seq_one_letter_code
_entity_poly.pdbx_strand_id
1 'polypeptide(L)'
;MFKTPRSRLITIVLLTALFGWLLYSNGLKLGLDLQGGMHLVLEVDDPEGTMTVEAKADMIDRVDRIIRTRIDEFGVEEPLIQKVGGERLIVELAGIDNEDRAKEIVQRNAFLEFKLVLPTTDMT
;
A
#
# COMPACT_ATOMS: atom_id res chain seq x y z
N MET A 1 -36.74 40.02 4.85
CA MET A 1 -37.59 40.29 6.03
C MET A 1 -36.77 40.06 7.30
N PHE A 2 -35.87 41.00 7.66
CA PHE A 2 -35.10 40.97 8.91
C PHE A 2 -35.15 42.37 9.52
N LYS A 3 -36.12 42.59 10.42
CA LYS A 3 -36.50 43.94 10.88
C LYS A 3 -35.81 44.38 12.18
N THR A 4 -34.99 43.55 12.84
CA THR A 4 -34.36 43.93 14.12
C THR A 4 -32.87 43.59 14.19
N PRO A 5 -32.04 44.40 14.89
CA PRO A 5 -30.59 44.17 15.00
C PRO A 5 -30.25 42.84 15.68
N ARG A 6 -31.13 42.35 16.56
CA ARG A 6 -30.98 41.06 17.25
C ARG A 6 -31.15 39.86 16.30
N SER A 7 -32.08 39.93 15.33
CA SER A 7 -32.25 38.84 14.35
C SER A 7 -31.06 38.72 13.41
N ARG A 8 -30.39 39.84 13.09
CA ARG A 8 -29.19 39.86 12.25
C ARG A 8 -28.02 39.15 12.92
N LEU A 9 -27.81 39.39 14.21
CA LEU A 9 -26.79 38.68 14.99
C LEU A 9 -27.04 37.18 15.02
N ILE A 10 -28.29 36.76 15.25
CA ILE A 10 -28.65 35.34 15.27
C ILE A 10 -28.43 34.69 13.90
N THR A 11 -28.81 35.36 12.81
CA THR A 11 -28.57 34.83 11.46
C THR A 11 -27.09 34.73 11.15
N ILE A 12 -26.27 35.70 11.56
CA ILE A 12 -24.81 35.65 11.34
C ILE A 12 -24.21 34.48 12.10
N VAL A 13 -24.57 34.30 13.38
CA VAL A 13 -24.08 33.18 14.20
C VAL A 13 -24.52 31.82 13.66
N LEU A 14 -25.77 31.70 13.20
CA LEU A 14 -26.26 30.47 12.57
C LEU A 14 -25.55 30.18 11.25
N LEU A 15 -25.28 31.21 10.46
CA LEU A 15 -24.63 31.07 9.16
C LEU A 15 -23.14 30.74 9.33
N THR A 16 -22.46 31.31 10.33
CA THR A 16 -21.07 30.93 10.66
C THR A 16 -20.99 29.52 11.25
N ALA A 17 -21.93 29.13 12.12
CA ALA A 17 -21.99 27.77 12.65
C ALA A 17 -22.28 26.73 11.55
N LEU A 18 -23.23 27.03 10.66
CA LEU A 18 -23.57 26.19 9.51
C LEU A 18 -22.39 26.08 8.53
N PHE A 19 -21.70 27.19 8.27
CA PHE A 19 -20.53 27.22 7.40
C PHE A 19 -19.34 26.47 8.00
N GLY A 20 -19.13 26.61 9.31
CA GLY A 20 -18.12 25.84 10.05
C GLY A 20 -18.41 24.33 10.01
N TRP A 21 -19.67 23.93 10.19
CA TRP A 21 -20.09 22.54 10.07
C TRP A 21 -19.91 21.99 8.63
N LEU A 22 -20.27 22.77 7.61
CA LEU A 22 -20.09 22.42 6.19
C LEU A 22 -18.61 22.25 5.80
N LEU A 23 -17.73 23.08 6.36
CA LEU A 23 -16.28 22.96 6.17
C LEU A 23 -15.71 21.75 6.91
N TYR A 24 -16.22 21.45 8.11
CA TYR A 24 -15.75 20.32 8.92
C TYR A 24 -16.19 18.95 8.38
N SER A 25 -17.37 18.86 7.75
CA SER A 25 -17.90 17.59 7.23
C SER A 25 -17.16 17.08 6.00
N ASN A 26 -16.43 17.94 5.30
CA ASN A 26 -15.58 17.54 4.17
C ASN A 26 -14.23 17.10 4.73
N GLY A 27 -14.18 15.87 5.26
CA GLY A 27 -12.97 15.25 5.75
C GLY A 27 -11.82 15.43 4.76
N LEU A 28 -10.78 16.14 5.19
CA LEU A 28 -9.55 16.29 4.43
C LEU A 28 -8.98 14.89 4.20
N LYS A 29 -8.72 14.51 2.94
CA LYS A 29 -8.01 13.26 2.63
C LYS A 29 -6.65 13.31 3.32
N LEU A 30 -6.45 12.44 4.30
CA LEU A 30 -5.22 12.40 5.08
C LEU A 30 -4.13 11.75 4.21
N GLY A 31 -2.97 12.40 4.13
CA GLY A 31 -1.80 11.81 3.45
C GLY A 31 -1.16 10.69 4.27
N LEU A 32 -0.18 10.00 3.70
CA LEU A 32 0.57 8.89 4.30
C LEU A 32 1.12 9.19 5.71
N ASP A 33 1.48 10.45 5.99
CA ASP A 33 2.00 10.90 7.29
C ASP A 33 0.93 11.00 8.39
N LEU A 34 -0.34 11.20 8.00
CA LEU A 34 -1.47 11.34 8.93
C LEU A 34 -2.38 10.10 8.97
N GLN A 35 -2.41 9.30 7.91
CA GLN A 35 -3.19 8.05 7.80
C GLN A 35 -2.33 6.81 8.07
N GLY A 36 -1.00 6.95 8.06
CA GLY A 36 -0.07 5.83 8.20
C GLY A 36 0.00 4.94 6.94
N GLY A 37 1.06 4.17 6.84
CA GLY A 37 1.30 3.21 5.75
C GLY A 37 2.76 2.82 5.66
N MET A 38 3.11 2.05 4.63
CA MET A 38 4.46 1.49 4.48
C MET A 38 5.01 1.80 3.08
N HIS A 39 6.25 2.28 3.02
CA HIS A 39 7.01 2.51 1.78
C HIS A 39 8.20 1.55 1.73
N LEU A 40 8.21 0.67 0.74
CA LEU A 40 9.25 -0.33 0.52
C LEU A 40 9.98 -0.03 -0.78
N VAL A 41 11.30 -0.10 -0.72
CA VAL A 41 12.18 -0.06 -1.89
C VAL A 41 12.81 -1.44 -2.03
N LEU A 42 12.52 -2.10 -3.14
CA LEU A 42 13.05 -3.42 -3.48
C LEU A 42 14.07 -3.28 -4.59
N GLU A 43 15.18 -3.98 -4.42
CA GLU A 43 16.30 -4.03 -5.36
C GLU A 43 16.69 -5.49 -5.56
N VAL A 44 17.20 -5.82 -6.74
CA VAL A 44 17.71 -7.17 -7.03
C VAL A 44 19.05 -7.33 -6.35
N ASP A 45 19.15 -8.28 -5.43
CA ASP A 45 20.41 -8.64 -4.77
C ASP A 45 21.27 -9.46 -5.74
N ASP A 46 22.34 -8.84 -6.24
CA ASP A 46 23.35 -9.45 -7.12
C ASP A 46 24.76 -9.10 -6.59
N PRO A 47 25.24 -9.79 -5.54
CA PRO A 47 26.50 -9.47 -4.88
C PRO A 47 27.73 -9.71 -5.76
N GLU A 48 27.61 -10.56 -6.78
CA GLU A 48 28.70 -10.86 -7.72
C GLU A 48 28.64 -9.95 -8.98
N GLY A 49 27.57 -9.16 -9.14
CA GLY A 49 27.39 -8.25 -10.28
C GLY A 49 27.33 -8.96 -11.63
N THR A 50 26.91 -10.23 -11.63
CA THR A 50 26.95 -11.09 -12.82
C THR A 50 25.73 -10.90 -13.73
N MET A 51 24.66 -10.27 -13.24
CA MET A 51 23.43 -10.07 -13.98
C MET A 51 23.55 -8.88 -14.93
N THR A 52 23.11 -9.07 -16.17
CA THR A 52 23.00 -7.97 -17.14
C THR A 52 21.84 -7.03 -16.76
N VAL A 53 21.85 -5.81 -17.31
CA VAL A 53 20.78 -4.83 -17.09
C VAL A 53 19.43 -5.38 -17.55
N GLU A 54 19.41 -6.14 -18.65
CA GLU A 54 18.21 -6.80 -19.15
C GLU A 54 17.73 -7.89 -18.18
N ALA A 55 18.64 -8.70 -17.63
CA ALA A 55 18.30 -9.75 -16.68
C ALA A 55 17.69 -9.17 -15.38
N LYS A 56 18.22 -8.04 -14.89
CA LYS A 56 17.67 -7.31 -13.74
C LYS A 56 16.28 -6.74 -14.03
N ALA A 57 16.08 -6.13 -15.19
CA ALA A 57 14.78 -5.61 -15.60
C ALA A 57 13.72 -6.73 -15.68
N ASP A 58 14.08 -7.87 -16.27
CA ASP A 58 13.23 -9.06 -16.34
C ASP A 58 12.89 -9.64 -14.96
N MET A 59 13.83 -9.57 -14.00
CA MET A 59 13.58 -9.94 -12.60
C MET A 59 12.60 -8.97 -11.95
N ILE A 60 12.79 -7.66 -12.12
CA ILE A 60 11.87 -6.64 -11.59
C ILE A 60 10.46 -6.84 -12.13
N ASP A 61 10.30 -7.17 -13.42
CA ASP A 61 8.99 -7.46 -14.00
C ASP A 61 8.33 -8.72 -13.42
N ARG A 62 9.14 -9.74 -13.06
CA ARG A 62 8.65 -10.92 -12.33
C ARG A 62 8.21 -10.56 -10.92
N VAL A 63 9.03 -9.80 -10.19
CA VAL A 63 8.74 -9.37 -8.82
C VAL A 63 7.49 -8.50 -8.78
N ASP A 64 7.31 -7.56 -9.72
CA ASP A 64 6.11 -6.73 -9.83
C ASP A 64 4.83 -7.57 -9.89
N ARG A 65 4.80 -8.61 -10.74
CA ARG A 65 3.66 -9.51 -10.84
C ARG A 65 3.39 -10.26 -9.54
N ILE A 66 4.44 -10.81 -8.92
CA ILE A 66 4.31 -11.58 -7.68
C ILE A 66 3.78 -10.68 -6.55
N ILE A 67 4.33 -9.48 -6.42
CA ILE A 67 3.95 -8.53 -5.37
C ILE A 67 2.50 -8.07 -5.56
N ARG A 68 2.07 -7.77 -6.79
CA ARG A 68 0.66 -7.45 -7.10
C ARG A 68 -0.28 -8.56 -6.64
N THR A 69 -0.02 -9.80 -7.05
CA THR A 69 -0.86 -10.95 -6.66
C THR A 69 -0.94 -11.13 -5.15
N ARG A 70 0.19 -10.98 -4.43
CA ARG A 70 0.20 -11.12 -2.97
C ARG A 70 -0.54 -10.01 -2.24
N ILE A 71 -0.44 -8.79 -2.74
CA ILE A 71 -1.13 -7.64 -2.15
C ILE A 71 -2.65 -7.78 -2.38
N ASP A 72 -3.06 -8.23 -3.57
CA ASP A 72 -4.46 -8.47 -3.91
C ASP A 72 -5.08 -9.53 -2.97
N GLU A 73 -4.37 -10.62 -2.69
CA GLU A 73 -4.80 -11.67 -1.74
C GLU A 73 -5.00 -11.15 -0.31
N PHE A 74 -4.35 -10.04 0.04
CA PHE A 74 -4.38 -9.49 1.39
C PHE A 74 -5.46 -8.41 1.59
N GLY A 75 -6.08 -7.95 0.50
CA GLY A 75 -7.17 -6.97 0.56
C GLY A 75 -6.73 -5.55 0.88
N VAL A 76 -5.53 -5.14 0.48
CA VAL A 76 -5.11 -3.73 0.58
C VAL A 76 -5.88 -2.91 -0.47
N GLU A 77 -6.56 -1.86 -0.03
CA GLU A 77 -7.53 -1.15 -0.88
C GLU A 77 -6.87 -0.29 -1.98
N GLU A 78 -5.67 0.27 -1.75
CA GLU A 78 -4.99 1.14 -2.73
C GLU A 78 -3.45 0.99 -2.70
N PRO A 79 -2.88 -0.11 -3.25
CA PRO A 79 -1.44 -0.26 -3.35
C PRO A 79 -0.86 0.50 -4.54
N LEU A 80 0.25 1.22 -4.33
CA LEU A 80 1.01 1.87 -5.38
C LEU A 80 2.31 1.10 -5.64
N ILE A 81 2.46 0.57 -6.85
CA ILE A 81 3.64 -0.21 -7.25
C ILE A 81 4.25 0.41 -8.50
N GLN A 82 5.50 0.87 -8.38
CA GLN A 82 6.19 1.62 -9.42
C GLN A 82 7.60 1.09 -9.66
N LYS A 83 7.96 0.92 -10.94
CA LYS A 83 9.32 0.58 -11.35
C LYS A 83 10.16 1.84 -11.51
N VAL A 84 11.32 1.90 -10.88
CA VAL A 84 12.20 3.08 -10.88
C VAL A 84 13.59 2.70 -11.37
N GLY A 85 14.03 3.36 -12.45
CA GLY A 85 15.38 3.19 -12.98
C GLY A 85 15.72 1.78 -13.48
N GLY A 86 14.73 0.93 -13.76
CA GLY A 86 14.92 -0.41 -14.31
C GLY A 86 15.42 -1.48 -13.34
N GLU A 87 16.00 -1.08 -12.21
CA GLU A 87 16.60 -2.01 -11.23
C GLU A 87 15.89 -2.00 -9.86
N ARG A 88 14.92 -1.10 -9.67
CA ARG A 88 14.21 -0.95 -8.40
C ARG A 88 12.70 -1.00 -8.57
N LEU A 89 12.03 -1.54 -7.56
CA LEU A 89 10.58 -1.58 -7.43
C LEU A 89 10.18 -0.87 -6.13
N ILE A 90 9.43 0.21 -6.25
CA ILE A 90 8.83 0.95 -5.14
C ILE A 90 7.43 0.38 -4.91
N VAL A 91 7.13 0.04 -3.66
CA VAL A 91 5.84 -0.47 -3.23
C VAL A 91 5.36 0.37 -2.06
N GLU A 92 4.19 0.98 -2.20
CA GLU A 92 3.55 1.77 -1.15
C GLU A 92 2.20 1.15 -0.81
N LEU A 93 1.98 0.87 0.47
CA LEU A 93 0.76 0.29 0.98
C LEU A 93 0.11 1.29 1.94
N ALA A 94 -0.97 1.93 1.49
CA ALA A 94 -1.76 2.84 2.30
C ALA A 94 -2.78 2.07 3.16
N GLY A 95 -3.12 2.60 4.35
CA GLY A 95 -4.16 2.01 5.21
C GLY A 95 -3.78 0.68 5.85
N ILE A 96 -2.48 0.36 5.92
CA ILE A 96 -1.98 -0.76 6.70
C ILE A 96 -1.73 -0.30 8.13
N ASP A 97 -2.51 -0.85 9.06
CA ASP A 97 -2.34 -0.60 10.51
C ASP A 97 -1.17 -1.41 11.11
N ASN A 98 -0.66 -2.41 10.40
CA ASN A 98 0.37 -3.34 10.90
C ASN A 98 1.52 -3.50 9.90
N GLU A 99 2.60 -2.76 10.14
CA GLU A 99 3.82 -2.76 9.33
C GLU A 99 4.50 -4.14 9.27
N ASP A 100 4.56 -4.88 10.39
CA ASP A 100 5.19 -6.21 10.46
C ASP A 100 4.51 -7.19 9.49
N ARG A 101 3.18 -7.15 9.46
CA ARG A 101 2.36 -8.00 8.58
C ARG A 101 2.62 -7.70 7.11
N ALA A 102 2.86 -6.44 6.79
CA ALA A 102 3.09 -6.00 5.42
C ALA A 102 4.53 -6.28 4.95
N LYS A 103 5.49 -6.18 5.87
CA LYS A 103 6.87 -6.63 5.68
C LYS A 103 6.94 -8.13 5.43
N GLU A 104 6.14 -8.92 6.14
CA GLU A 104 6.05 -10.37 5.94
C GLU A 104 5.62 -10.74 4.50
N ILE A 105 4.67 -10.02 3.91
CA ILE A 105 4.18 -10.24 2.53
C ILE A 105 5.30 -10.08 1.51
N VAL A 106 6.12 -9.04 1.70
CA VAL A 106 7.20 -8.69 0.78
C VAL A 106 8.43 -9.56 1.01
N GLN A 107 8.72 -9.92 2.26
CA GLN A 107 9.89 -10.73 2.61
C GLN A 107 9.69 -12.25 2.43
N ARG A 108 8.47 -12.78 2.45
CA ARG A 108 8.26 -14.22 2.26
C ARG A 108 8.71 -14.65 0.86
N ASN A 109 9.74 -15.47 0.78
CA ASN A 109 10.06 -16.20 -0.45
C ASN A 109 9.01 -17.32 -0.64
N ALA A 110 7.96 -17.07 -1.42
CA ALA A 110 6.98 -18.09 -1.79
C ALA A 110 7.56 -19.01 -2.89
N PHE A 111 8.55 -19.82 -2.51
CA PHE A 111 9.09 -20.86 -3.38
C PHE A 111 8.25 -22.13 -3.22
N LEU A 112 7.33 -22.36 -4.16
CA LEU A 112 6.53 -23.59 -4.21
C LEU A 112 7.22 -24.61 -5.13
N GLU A 113 7.61 -25.75 -4.58
CA GLU A 113 8.18 -26.87 -5.33
C GLU A 113 7.33 -28.12 -5.10
N PHE A 114 6.95 -28.80 -6.18
CA PHE A 114 6.30 -30.11 -6.11
C PHE A 114 7.38 -31.19 -6.12
N LYS A 115 7.47 -31.96 -5.03
CA LYS A 115 8.39 -33.11 -4.92
C LYS A 115 7.60 -34.41 -4.98
N LEU A 116 8.14 -35.39 -5.70
CA LEU A 116 7.65 -36.76 -5.65
C LEU A 116 8.02 -37.36 -4.29
N VAL A 117 7.03 -37.95 -3.61
CA VAL A 117 7.24 -38.62 -2.32
C VAL A 117 7.70 -40.05 -2.59
N LEU A 118 8.75 -40.50 -1.89
CA LEU A 118 9.18 -41.89 -1.97
C LEU A 118 8.07 -42.79 -1.43
N PRO A 119 7.71 -43.88 -2.12
CA PRO A 119 6.74 -44.83 -1.59
C PRO A 119 7.29 -45.43 -0.31
N THR A 120 6.59 -45.20 0.82
CA THR A 120 6.80 -45.96 2.04
C THR A 120 6.42 -47.41 1.75
N THR A 121 7.42 -48.24 1.52
CA THR A 121 7.23 -49.69 1.56
C THR A 121 6.94 -50.01 3.01
N ASP A 122 5.66 -50.15 3.35
CA ASP A 122 5.23 -50.61 4.66
C ASP A 122 5.85 -52.00 4.86
N MET A 123 6.94 -52.04 5.62
CA MET A 123 7.60 -53.27 6.03
C MET A 123 6.67 -53.92 7.05
N THR A 124 5.80 -54.79 6.53
CA THR A 124 4.98 -55.73 7.29
C THR A 124 5.83 -56.85 7.88
#